data_AF-T1I6C4-F1
#
_entry.id   AF-T1I6C4-F1
#
_cell.length_a   1.000
_cell.length_b   1.000
_cell.length_c   1.000
_cell.angle_alpha   90.00
_cell.angle_beta   90.00
_cell.angle_gamma   90.00
#
_symmetry.space_group_name_H-M   'P 1'
#
loop_
_entity.id
_entity.type
_entity.pdbx_description
1 polymer ?
#
loop_
_entity_poly.entity_id
_entity_poly.type
_entity_poly.pdbx_seq_one_letter_code
_entity_poly.pdbx_strand_id
1 'polypeptide(L)'
;MEPGMDCEFVDLIDQISANISRLNSAEETQLVDLWITRLSEEPDKEIRNDYCRQLNKLMKSGKLRYPFSKIPPAGRLPLYEDIVDKCLDQPEPIDLAKSIFEKSMIEKSMLCNTDTYKEQVDKLISAICPTTLLEEFASQETNVFRELVRSIYESRNSDVSRTLNQEQKRVKDNFEKLEGRLLAKTQEEMTQIRNAIPDFSWEELAIDEKYVWNKLYPKMKLEFEECAKLGKEERQGGVQRKFWLKEIARR
;
A
#
# COMPACT_ATOMS: atom_id res chain seq x y z
N MET A 1 1.30 11.41 -26.45
CA MET A 1 2.24 10.69 -25.56
C MET A 1 3.59 10.73 -26.24
N GLU A 2 4.54 11.47 -25.67
CA GLU A 2 5.91 11.44 -26.19
C GLU A 2 6.51 10.04 -26.02
N PRO A 3 7.17 9.50 -27.05
CA PRO A 3 7.71 8.15 -27.02
C PRO A 3 8.98 8.12 -26.16
N GLY A 4 8.87 7.68 -24.91
CA GLY A 4 10.04 7.49 -24.04
C GLY A 4 9.77 7.51 -22.53
N MET A 5 8.60 7.99 -22.09
CA MET A 5 8.23 8.04 -20.68
C MET A 5 7.39 6.83 -20.28
N ASP A 6 7.76 6.15 -19.20
CA ASP A 6 6.95 5.07 -18.64
C ASP A 6 5.79 5.60 -17.80
N CYS A 7 4.75 4.77 -17.63
CA CYS A 7 3.54 5.14 -16.90
C CYS A 7 3.82 5.53 -15.44
N GLU A 8 4.78 4.87 -14.78
CA GLU A 8 5.12 5.16 -13.39
C GLU A 8 5.70 6.58 -13.24
N PHE A 9 6.58 7.00 -14.15
CA PHE A 9 7.12 8.35 -14.14
C PHE A 9 6.02 9.40 -14.29
N VAL A 10 5.10 9.20 -15.25
CA VAL A 10 3.96 10.12 -15.47
C VAL A 10 3.09 10.23 -14.22
N ASP A 11 2.72 9.09 -13.62
CA ASP A 11 1.91 9.05 -12.40
C ASP A 11 2.60 9.75 -11.21
N LEU A 12 3.93 9.67 -11.13
CA LEU A 12 4.71 10.33 -10.08
C LEU A 12 4.82 11.83 -10.30
N ILE A 13 4.99 12.29 -11.54
CA ILE A 13 5.00 13.72 -11.87
C ILE A 13 3.63 14.35 -11.57
N ASP A 14 2.53 13.69 -11.97
CA ASP A 14 1.18 14.19 -11.67
C ASP A 14 0.94 14.33 -10.16
N GLN A 15 1.44 13.37 -9.37
CA GLN A 15 1.40 13.46 -7.91
C GLN A 15 2.27 14.58 -7.34
N ILE A 16 3.47 14.79 -7.90
CA ILE A 16 4.35 15.88 -7.47
C ILE A 16 3.69 17.22 -7.77
N SER A 17 3.19 17.43 -8.99
CA SER A 17 2.49 18.64 -9.41
C SER A 17 1.26 18.95 -8.54
N ALA A 18 0.47 17.93 -8.18
CA ALA A 18 -0.66 18.10 -7.25
C ALA A 18 -0.23 18.56 -5.85
N ASN A 19 1.00 18.24 -5.43
CA ASN A 19 1.53 18.58 -4.10
C ASN A 19 2.42 19.84 -4.09
N ILE A 20 2.67 20.49 -5.24
CA ILE A 20 3.50 21.72 -5.32
C ILE A 20 2.96 22.83 -4.42
N SER A 21 1.64 22.98 -4.32
CA SER A 21 0.98 23.96 -3.47
C SER A 21 1.27 23.82 -1.96
N ARG A 22 1.87 22.70 -1.53
CA ARG A 22 2.27 22.47 -0.14
C ARG A 22 3.61 23.10 0.23
N LEU A 23 4.39 23.54 -0.76
CA LEU A 23 5.65 24.25 -0.52
C LEU A 23 5.35 25.70 -0.20
N ASN A 24 5.96 26.20 0.89
CA ASN A 24 5.73 27.57 1.36
C ASN A 24 6.68 28.59 0.70
N SER A 25 7.62 28.13 -0.13
CA SER A 25 8.63 28.97 -0.78
C SER A 25 8.55 28.88 -2.31
N ALA A 26 8.60 30.05 -2.96
CA ALA A 26 8.71 30.16 -4.41
C ALA A 26 10.03 29.55 -4.93
N GLU A 27 11.11 29.63 -4.15
CA GLU A 27 12.41 29.04 -4.49
C GLU A 27 12.35 27.51 -4.50
N GLU A 28 11.64 26.92 -3.52
CA GLU A 28 11.45 25.47 -3.46
C GLU A 28 10.63 24.97 -4.65
N THR A 29 9.62 25.74 -5.07
CA THR A 29 8.82 25.42 -6.27
C THR A 29 9.68 25.42 -7.53
N GLN A 30 10.53 26.45 -7.72
CA GLN A 30 11.46 26.51 -8.84
C GLN A 30 12.47 25.35 -8.84
N LEU A 31 12.94 24.94 -7.66
CA LEU A 31 13.83 23.79 -7.54
C LEU A 31 13.13 22.48 -7.95
N VAL A 32 11.87 22.29 -7.55
CA VAL A 32 11.09 21.12 -7.99
C VAL A 32 10.95 21.11 -9.50
N ASP A 33 10.63 22.23 -10.12
CA ASP A 33 10.52 22.32 -11.59
C ASP A 33 11.85 21.95 -12.27
N LEU A 34 12.98 22.46 -11.78
CA LEU A 34 14.31 22.11 -12.29
C LEU A 34 14.62 20.62 -12.14
N TRP A 35 14.22 20.01 -11.02
CA TRP A 35 14.37 18.56 -10.81
C TRP A 35 13.46 17.74 -11.72
N ILE A 36 12.22 18.15 -11.94
CA ILE A 36 11.30 17.47 -12.86
C ILE A 36 11.88 17.51 -14.28
N THR A 37 12.31 18.68 -14.76
CA THR A 37 12.95 18.81 -16.08
C THR A 37 14.18 17.91 -16.19
N ARG A 38 15.06 17.93 -15.18
CA ARG A 38 16.25 17.07 -15.18
C ARG A 38 15.90 15.58 -15.19
N LEU A 39 14.89 15.16 -14.43
CA LEU A 39 14.46 13.76 -14.37
C LEU A 39 13.82 13.31 -15.68
N SER A 40 13.14 14.21 -16.40
CA SER A 40 12.67 13.93 -17.76
C SER A 40 13.82 13.69 -18.76
N GLU A 41 14.98 14.31 -18.54
CA GLU A 41 16.17 14.12 -19.38
C GLU A 41 17.00 12.87 -19.00
N GLU A 42 16.70 12.19 -17.88
CA GLU A 42 17.47 11.02 -17.45
C GLU A 42 17.11 9.77 -18.29
N PRO A 43 18.09 9.20 -19.03
CA PRO A 43 17.84 8.01 -19.84
C PRO A 43 17.65 6.73 -19.00
N ASP A 44 18.19 6.71 -17.79
CA ASP A 44 18.11 5.55 -16.89
C ASP A 44 16.78 5.55 -16.14
N LYS A 45 15.88 4.65 -16.57
CA LYS A 45 14.52 4.54 -16.02
C LYS A 45 14.51 4.25 -14.52
N GLU A 46 15.38 3.36 -14.04
CA GLU A 46 15.36 2.96 -12.63
C GLU A 46 15.78 4.11 -11.73
N ILE A 47 16.85 4.82 -12.11
CA ILE A 47 17.34 6.00 -11.40
C ILE A 47 16.28 7.10 -11.43
N ARG A 48 15.72 7.39 -12.61
CA ARG A 48 14.67 8.41 -12.76
C ARG A 48 13.49 8.15 -11.82
N ASN A 49 12.94 6.94 -11.84
CA ASN A 49 11.75 6.60 -11.05
C ASN A 49 12.07 6.58 -9.56
N ASP A 50 13.27 6.15 -9.15
CA ASP A 50 13.68 6.21 -7.76
C ASP A 50 13.73 7.65 -7.23
N TYR A 51 14.39 8.57 -7.94
CA TYR A 51 14.41 9.99 -7.56
C TYR A 51 13.00 10.60 -7.53
N CYS A 52 12.12 10.25 -8.48
CA CYS A 52 10.73 10.69 -8.46
C CYS A 52 9.96 10.20 -7.22
N ARG A 53 10.16 8.94 -6.79
CA ARG A 53 9.54 8.41 -5.56
C ARG A 53 10.03 9.18 -4.34
N GLN A 54 11.33 9.47 -4.25
CA GLN A 54 11.91 10.22 -3.12
C GLN A 54 11.43 11.67 -3.10
N LEU A 55 11.39 12.33 -4.26
CA LEU A 55 10.87 13.69 -4.38
C LEU A 55 9.39 13.75 -3.97
N ASN A 56 8.55 12.86 -4.48
CA ASN A 56 7.14 12.79 -4.10
C ASN A 56 6.95 12.54 -2.59
N LYS A 57 7.79 11.70 -1.97
CA LYS A 57 7.78 11.48 -0.51
C LYS A 57 8.09 12.77 0.27
N LEU A 58 9.07 13.55 -0.18
CA LEU A 58 9.42 14.83 0.45
C LEU A 58 8.33 15.89 0.22
N MET A 59 7.74 15.93 -0.98
CA MET A 59 6.60 16.81 -1.28
C MET A 59 5.40 16.53 -0.38
N LYS A 60 5.10 15.26 -0.10
CA LYS A 60 4.06 14.89 0.87
C LYS A 60 4.34 15.37 2.29
N SER A 61 5.62 15.52 2.66
CA SER A 61 6.05 16.03 3.97
C SER A 61 6.12 17.57 4.06
N GLY A 62 5.99 18.29 2.93
CA GLY A 62 5.97 19.76 2.89
C GLY A 62 7.32 20.45 3.12
N LYS A 63 8.44 19.71 3.10
CA LYS A 63 9.79 20.28 3.23
C LYS A 63 10.76 19.59 2.27
N LEU A 64 11.41 20.35 1.41
CA LEU A 64 12.49 19.83 0.58
C LEU A 64 13.73 19.57 1.43
N ARG A 65 14.44 18.49 1.11
CA ARG A 65 15.72 18.12 1.73
C ARG A 65 16.70 17.75 0.64
N TYR A 66 17.98 17.65 1.00
CA TYR A 66 19.01 17.15 0.10
C TYR A 66 18.63 15.77 -0.48
N PRO A 67 18.88 15.49 -1.77
CA PRO A 67 19.53 16.35 -2.77
C PRO A 67 18.63 17.44 -3.38
N PHE A 68 17.32 17.34 -3.20
CA PHE A 68 16.32 18.20 -3.85
C PHE A 68 16.29 19.65 -3.34
N SER A 69 16.96 19.95 -2.24
CA SER A 69 17.19 21.32 -1.74
C SER A 69 18.32 22.06 -2.47
N LYS A 70 18.93 21.45 -3.50
CA LYS A 70 19.98 22.04 -4.33
C LYS A 70 19.63 21.85 -5.80
N ILE A 71 20.30 22.61 -6.67
CA ILE A 71 20.19 22.46 -8.13
C ILE A 71 20.67 21.04 -8.51
N PRO A 72 19.95 20.33 -9.39
CA PRO A 72 20.36 19.00 -9.82
C PRO A 72 21.75 19.02 -10.49
N PRO A 73 22.58 17.99 -10.29
CA PRO A 73 23.91 17.94 -10.89
C PRO A 73 23.83 17.80 -12.42
N ALA A 74 24.78 18.45 -13.10
CA ALA A 74 24.97 18.27 -14.53
C ALA A 74 25.71 16.94 -14.80
N GLY A 75 25.20 16.13 -15.75
CA GLY A 75 25.71 14.78 -16.03
C GLY A 75 24.86 13.68 -15.41
N ARG A 76 25.26 12.40 -15.58
CA ARG A 76 24.46 11.23 -15.15
C ARG A 76 24.12 11.28 -13.66
N LEU A 77 22.85 11.07 -13.32
CA LEU A 77 22.43 11.04 -11.91
C LEU A 77 23.08 9.85 -11.18
N PRO A 78 23.71 10.04 -10.01
CA PRO A 78 24.18 8.94 -9.18
C PRO A 78 23.00 8.13 -8.64
N LEU A 79 23.25 6.93 -8.11
CA LEU A 79 22.25 6.22 -7.32
C LEU A 79 21.88 7.06 -6.09
N TYR A 80 20.59 7.11 -5.75
CA TYR A 80 20.12 7.92 -4.63
C TYR A 80 20.75 7.51 -3.30
N GLU A 81 20.96 6.20 -3.10
CA GLU A 81 21.61 5.63 -1.92
C GLU A 81 23.05 6.16 -1.74
N ASP A 82 23.83 6.22 -2.82
CA ASP A 82 25.20 6.75 -2.81
C ASP A 82 25.28 8.24 -2.43
N ILE A 83 24.21 8.99 -2.70
CA ILE A 83 24.10 10.42 -2.35
C ILE A 83 23.78 10.59 -0.87
N VAL A 84 22.87 9.76 -0.33
CA VAL A 84 22.48 9.83 1.07
C VAL A 84 23.63 9.37 1.98
N ASP A 85 24.34 8.31 1.59
CA ASP A 85 25.48 7.79 2.36
C ASP A 85 26.64 8.80 2.40
N LYS A 86 26.92 9.51 1.30
CA LYS A 86 27.92 10.60 1.30
C LYS A 86 27.52 11.83 2.12
N CYS A 87 26.24 11.97 2.47
CA CYS A 87 25.75 13.07 3.29
C CYS A 87 25.70 12.75 4.79
N LEU A 88 25.82 11.49 5.19
CA LEU A 88 26.00 11.11 6.59
C LEU A 88 27.44 11.38 7.09
N ASP A 89 28.41 11.53 6.18
CA ASP A 89 29.83 11.77 6.47
C ASP A 89 30.31 13.22 6.23
N GLN A 90 29.44 14.15 5.82
CA GLN A 90 29.81 15.56 5.71
C GLN A 90 29.42 16.33 6.99
N PRO A 91 30.38 16.78 7.83
CA PRO A 91 30.08 17.80 8.81
C PRO A 91 29.57 19.03 8.06
N GLU A 92 28.42 19.55 8.47
CA GLU A 92 27.88 20.80 7.93
C GLU A 92 29.00 21.86 7.85
N PRO A 93 29.06 22.70 6.79
CA PRO A 93 30.07 23.75 6.67
C PRO A 93 29.74 24.89 7.65
N ILE A 94 29.99 24.60 8.92
CA ILE A 94 29.80 25.47 10.06
C ILE A 94 30.88 26.58 10.06
N ASP A 95 31.99 26.43 9.35
CA ASP A 95 33.14 27.34 9.43
C ASP A 95 32.98 28.67 8.67
N LEU A 96 32.25 28.73 7.56
CA LEU A 96 32.07 30.00 6.84
C LEU A 96 31.02 30.89 7.53
N ALA A 97 29.95 30.26 8.02
CA ALA A 97 28.94 30.93 8.84
C ALA A 97 29.53 31.36 10.19
N LYS A 98 30.36 30.53 10.84
CA LYS A 98 31.07 30.93 12.07
C LYS A 98 32.06 32.07 11.84
N SER A 99 32.83 32.08 10.75
CA SER A 99 33.79 33.16 10.49
C SER A 99 33.11 34.52 10.23
N ILE A 100 31.99 34.53 9.50
CA ILE A 100 31.18 35.74 9.25
C ILE A 100 30.44 36.16 10.52
N PHE A 101 29.91 35.19 11.29
CA PHE A 101 29.22 35.44 12.54
C PHE A 101 30.17 35.96 13.62
N GLU A 102 31.38 35.41 13.76
CA GLU A 102 32.40 35.86 14.71
C GLU A 102 32.89 37.28 14.39
N LYS A 103 33.13 37.61 13.11
CA LYS A 103 33.46 38.99 12.72
C LYS A 103 32.33 39.97 13.04
N SER A 104 31.09 39.61 12.72
CA SER A 104 29.89 40.41 13.07
C SER A 104 29.67 40.52 14.58
N MET A 105 29.98 39.46 15.34
CA MET A 105 29.75 39.39 16.79
C MET A 105 30.80 40.19 17.55
N ILE A 106 32.05 40.23 17.06
CA ILE A 106 33.10 41.10 17.60
C ILE A 106 32.76 42.58 17.35
N GLU A 107 32.33 42.94 16.14
CA GLU A 107 31.93 44.31 15.79
C GLU A 107 30.70 44.79 16.59
N LYS A 108 29.71 43.90 16.81
CA LYS A 108 28.52 44.21 17.62
C LYS A 108 28.78 44.18 19.13
N SER A 109 29.75 43.40 19.61
CA SER A 109 30.13 43.35 21.03
C SER A 109 30.86 44.61 21.51
N MET A 110 31.44 45.40 20.59
CA MET A 110 32.06 46.67 20.94
C MET A 110 31.06 47.83 21.11
N LEU A 111 29.78 47.62 20.78
CA LEU A 111 28.75 48.67 20.75
C LEU A 111 27.69 48.60 21.85
N CYS A 112 27.69 47.56 22.68
CA CYS A 112 26.68 47.39 23.72
C CYS A 112 27.34 47.10 25.07
N ASN A 113 27.07 47.94 26.07
CA ASN A 113 27.08 47.51 27.47
C ASN A 113 26.01 46.41 27.61
N THR A 114 26.42 45.15 27.41
CA THR A 114 25.56 43.98 27.15
C THR A 114 24.63 43.63 28.30
N ASP A 115 25.01 43.97 29.53
CA ASP A 115 24.25 43.54 30.71
C ASP A 115 23.01 44.41 30.95
N THR A 116 23.08 45.70 30.63
CA THR A 116 21.98 46.64 30.86
C THR A 116 20.87 46.50 29.80
N TYR A 117 21.24 46.26 28.54
CA TYR A 117 20.26 46.07 27.47
C TYR A 117 19.54 44.73 27.58
N LYS A 118 20.28 43.68 27.98
CA LYS A 118 19.71 42.35 28.22
C LYS A 118 18.72 42.36 29.37
N GLU A 119 19.04 43.02 30.50
CA GLU A 119 18.09 43.20 31.60
C GLU A 119 16.83 43.97 31.18
N GLN A 120 16.96 44.99 30.34
CA GLN A 120 15.81 45.77 29.87
C GLN A 120 14.92 44.94 28.93
N VAL A 121 15.53 44.14 28.04
CA VAL A 121 14.79 43.23 27.17
C VAL A 121 14.11 42.12 27.97
N ASP A 122 14.78 41.53 28.95
CA ASP A 122 14.19 40.49 29.80
C ASP A 122 13.04 41.03 30.66
N LYS A 123 13.18 42.25 31.21
CA LYS A 123 12.07 42.96 31.89
C LYS A 123 10.92 43.27 30.95
N LEU A 124 11.19 43.65 29.71
CA LEU A 124 10.17 43.93 28.71
C LEU A 124 9.44 42.64 28.28
N ILE A 125 10.16 41.55 28.04
CA ILE A 125 9.60 40.23 27.71
C ILE A 125 8.73 39.73 28.87
N SER A 126 9.23 39.83 30.11
CA SER A 126 8.47 39.44 31.30
C SER A 126 7.24 40.31 31.55
N ALA A 127 7.27 41.60 31.18
CA ALA A 127 6.14 42.52 31.30
C ALA A 127 5.09 42.34 30.17
N ILE A 128 5.51 42.02 28.96
CA ILE A 128 4.62 41.83 27.79
C ILE A 128 4.02 40.42 27.78
N CYS A 129 4.78 39.41 28.22
CA CYS A 129 4.35 38.03 28.25
C CYS A 129 4.81 37.38 29.56
N PRO A 130 4.01 37.45 30.63
CA PRO A 130 4.28 36.74 31.87
C PRO A 130 4.50 35.26 31.55
N THR A 131 5.58 34.67 32.04
CA THR A 131 5.97 33.27 31.78
C THR A 131 4.83 32.29 32.08
N THR A 132 3.97 32.63 33.04
CA THR A 132 2.74 31.90 33.38
C THR A 132 1.73 31.83 32.24
N LEU A 133 1.56 32.88 31.44
CA LEU A 133 0.64 32.91 30.30
C LEU A 133 1.13 32.05 29.14
N LEU A 134 2.45 32.01 28.92
CA LEU A 134 3.09 31.12 27.95
C LEU A 134 2.97 29.65 28.36
N GLU A 135 3.17 29.35 29.64
CA GLU A 135 3.01 28.01 30.19
C GLU A 135 1.54 27.54 30.14
N GLU A 136 0.58 28.41 30.45
CA GLU A 136 -0.85 28.11 30.33
C GLU A 136 -1.25 27.88 28.87
N PHE A 137 -0.79 28.71 27.93
CA PHE A 137 -1.08 28.55 26.52
C PHE A 137 -0.46 27.27 25.95
N ALA A 138 0.80 26.98 26.28
CA ALA A 138 1.46 25.73 25.90
C ALA A 138 0.76 24.51 26.52
N SER A 139 0.29 24.61 27.76
CA SER A 139 -0.48 23.56 28.44
C SER A 139 -1.84 23.34 27.78
N GLN A 140 -2.51 24.40 27.34
CA GLN A 140 -3.78 24.32 26.64
C GLN A 140 -3.61 23.67 25.26
N GLU A 141 -2.66 24.12 24.46
CA GLU A 141 -2.34 23.54 23.14
C GLU A 141 -1.93 22.06 23.26
N THR A 142 -1.10 21.71 24.24
CA THR A 142 -0.73 20.31 24.47
C THR A 142 -1.91 19.44 24.90
N ASN A 143 -2.87 19.99 25.66
CA ASN A 143 -4.10 19.28 26.02
C ASN A 143 -5.02 19.09 24.80
N VAL A 144 -5.21 20.13 23.97
CA VAL A 144 -5.98 20.05 22.72
C VAL A 144 -5.38 19.00 21.78
N PHE A 145 -4.06 19.01 21.61
CA PHE A 145 -3.36 18.01 20.82
C PHE A 145 -3.55 16.60 21.39
N ARG A 146 -3.46 16.42 22.72
CA ARG A 146 -3.66 15.12 23.36
C ARG A 146 -5.08 14.59 23.16
N GLU A 147 -6.08 15.45 23.23
CA GLU A 147 -7.47 15.09 22.95
C GLU A 147 -7.68 14.72 21.49
N LEU A 148 -7.09 15.46 20.56
CA LEU A 148 -7.13 15.13 19.12
C LEU A 148 -6.50 13.76 18.86
N VAL A 149 -5.32 13.49 19.40
CA VAL A 149 -4.65 12.18 19.25
C VAL A 149 -5.48 11.06 19.85
N ARG A 150 -6.07 11.28 21.03
CA ARG A 150 -6.97 10.31 21.68
C ARG A 150 -8.18 10.01 20.79
N SER A 151 -8.84 11.05 20.28
CA SER A 151 -9.98 10.93 19.36
C SER A 151 -9.63 10.13 18.09
N ILE A 152 -8.50 10.43 17.45
CA ILE A 152 -8.05 9.70 16.27
C ILE A 152 -7.79 8.24 16.60
N TYR A 153 -7.15 7.97 17.74
CA TYR A 153 -6.86 6.60 18.16
C TYR A 153 -8.13 5.82 18.47
N GLU A 154 -9.06 6.40 19.22
CA GLU A 154 -10.36 5.78 19.54
C GLU A 154 -11.20 5.51 18.29
N SER A 155 -11.25 6.47 17.36
CA SER A 155 -11.95 6.29 16.07
C SER A 155 -11.34 5.13 15.28
N ARG A 156 -10.02 5.11 15.11
CA ARG A 156 -9.33 4.04 14.38
C ARG A 156 -9.51 2.69 15.05
N ASN A 157 -9.40 2.63 16.38
CA ASN A 157 -9.59 1.40 17.14
C ASN A 157 -11.02 0.86 17.00
N SER A 158 -12.01 1.76 16.99
CA SER A 158 -13.41 1.41 16.73
C SER A 158 -13.60 0.81 15.32
N ASP A 159 -13.02 1.43 14.30
CA ASP A 159 -13.13 0.95 12.92
C ASP A 159 -12.42 -0.39 12.70
N VAL A 160 -11.23 -0.57 13.30
CA VAL A 160 -10.51 -1.86 13.28
C VAL A 160 -11.35 -2.93 13.99
N SER A 161 -11.88 -2.63 15.17
CA SER A 161 -12.72 -3.57 15.93
C SER A 161 -13.98 -3.95 15.16
N ARG A 162 -14.62 -2.99 14.49
CA ARG A 162 -15.80 -3.22 13.64
C ARG A 162 -15.47 -4.15 12.48
N THR A 163 -14.37 -3.86 11.78
CA THR A 163 -13.93 -4.65 10.62
C THR A 163 -13.57 -6.07 11.03
N LEU A 164 -12.85 -6.24 12.13
CA LEU A 164 -12.49 -7.54 12.67
C LEU A 164 -13.74 -8.37 13.02
N ASN A 165 -14.73 -7.77 13.69
CA ASN A 165 -15.99 -8.45 14.02
C ASN A 165 -16.76 -8.87 12.76
N GLN A 166 -16.77 -8.04 11.71
CA GLN A 166 -17.40 -8.38 10.43
C GLN A 166 -16.70 -9.57 9.76
N GLU A 167 -15.37 -9.57 9.70
CA GLU A 167 -14.61 -10.67 9.10
C GLU A 167 -14.74 -11.96 9.92
N GLN A 168 -14.69 -11.89 11.25
CA GLN A 168 -14.94 -13.07 12.11
C GLN A 168 -16.33 -13.67 11.86
N LYS A 169 -17.36 -12.83 11.76
CA LYS A 169 -18.71 -13.29 11.43
C LYS A 169 -18.76 -13.91 10.03
N ARG A 170 -18.14 -13.27 9.04
CA ARG A 170 -18.09 -13.75 7.66
C ARG A 170 -17.40 -15.11 7.54
N VAL A 171 -16.29 -15.30 8.23
CA VAL A 171 -15.56 -16.57 8.26
C VAL A 171 -16.43 -17.67 8.88
N LYS A 172 -17.10 -17.37 10.00
CA LYS A 172 -18.03 -18.31 10.64
C LYS A 172 -19.18 -18.70 9.70
N ASP A 173 -19.86 -17.73 9.11
CA ASP A 173 -20.98 -17.97 8.18
C ASP A 173 -20.53 -18.81 6.96
N ASN A 174 -19.32 -18.55 6.45
CA ASN A 174 -18.75 -19.31 5.34
C ASN A 174 -18.43 -20.75 5.73
N PHE A 175 -17.87 -20.96 6.93
CA PHE A 175 -17.60 -22.28 7.47
C PHE A 175 -18.88 -23.09 7.62
N GLU A 176 -19.92 -22.53 8.27
CA GLU A 176 -21.22 -23.19 8.45
C GLU A 176 -21.86 -23.55 7.10
N LYS A 177 -21.75 -22.68 6.08
CA LYS A 177 -22.23 -22.97 4.72
C LYS A 177 -21.44 -24.08 4.02
N LEU A 178 -20.13 -24.15 4.24
CA LEU A 178 -19.29 -25.21 3.66
C LEU A 178 -19.57 -26.55 4.35
N GLU A 179 -19.65 -26.54 5.67
CA GLU A 179 -20.03 -27.69 6.49
C GLU A 179 -21.41 -28.23 6.08
N GLY A 180 -22.42 -27.37 5.99
CA GLY A 180 -23.75 -27.76 5.55
C GLY A 180 -23.78 -28.35 4.14
N ARG A 181 -23.01 -27.79 3.20
CA ARG A 181 -22.89 -28.35 1.83
C ARG A 181 -22.18 -29.70 1.82
N LEU A 182 -21.12 -29.85 2.60
CA LEU A 182 -20.38 -31.10 2.70
C LEU A 182 -21.26 -32.18 3.31
N LEU A 183 -21.95 -31.88 4.42
CA LEU A 183 -22.89 -32.80 5.07
C LEU A 183 -24.02 -33.21 4.13
N ALA A 184 -24.63 -32.26 3.40
CA ALA A 184 -25.68 -32.57 2.44
C ALA A 184 -25.16 -33.49 1.32
N LYS A 185 -23.98 -33.20 0.77
CA LYS A 185 -23.35 -34.04 -0.25
C LYS A 185 -23.02 -35.43 0.28
N THR A 186 -22.45 -35.54 1.47
CA THR A 186 -22.15 -36.84 2.10
C THR A 186 -23.43 -37.62 2.41
N GLN A 187 -24.50 -36.96 2.85
CA GLN A 187 -25.80 -37.60 3.05
C GLN A 187 -26.39 -38.11 1.74
N GLU A 188 -26.27 -37.33 0.66
CA GLU A 188 -26.68 -37.74 -0.68
C GLU A 188 -25.87 -38.96 -1.16
N GLU A 189 -24.55 -38.92 -1.05
CA GLU A 189 -23.65 -40.04 -1.40
C GLU A 189 -23.96 -41.29 -0.55
N MET A 190 -24.18 -41.14 0.75
CA MET A 190 -24.56 -42.24 1.64
C MET A 190 -25.93 -42.82 1.25
N THR A 191 -26.87 -41.98 0.81
CA THR A 191 -28.17 -42.43 0.31
C THR A 191 -28.02 -43.18 -1.01
N GLN A 192 -27.15 -42.71 -1.92
CA GLN A 192 -26.83 -43.42 -3.16
C GLN A 192 -26.20 -44.79 -2.87
N ILE A 193 -25.23 -44.85 -1.96
CA ILE A 193 -24.60 -46.12 -1.53
C ILE A 193 -25.64 -47.06 -0.92
N ARG A 194 -26.52 -46.54 -0.05
CA ARG A 194 -27.61 -47.32 0.56
C ARG A 194 -28.58 -47.89 -0.48
N ASN A 195 -28.91 -47.11 -1.50
CA ASN A 195 -29.76 -47.56 -2.61
C ASN A 195 -29.03 -48.55 -3.51
N ALA A 196 -27.71 -48.41 -3.67
CA ALA A 196 -26.88 -49.31 -4.44
C ALA A 196 -26.65 -50.66 -3.73
N ILE A 197 -26.59 -50.68 -2.41
CA ILE A 197 -26.45 -51.91 -1.59
C ILE A 197 -27.53 -51.93 -0.49
N PRO A 198 -28.80 -52.22 -0.83
CA PRO A 198 -29.88 -52.22 0.15
C PRO A 198 -29.74 -53.34 1.20
N ASP A 199 -29.15 -54.48 0.82
CA ASP A 199 -28.92 -55.63 1.69
C ASP A 199 -27.51 -55.62 2.33
N PHE A 200 -27.00 -54.43 2.66
CA PHE A 200 -25.66 -54.31 3.22
C PHE A 200 -25.53 -55.08 4.55
N SER A 201 -24.51 -55.95 4.66
CA SER A 201 -24.19 -56.70 5.88
C SER A 201 -22.82 -56.32 6.43
N TRP A 202 -22.79 -55.93 7.71
CA TRP A 202 -21.55 -55.68 8.45
C TRP A 202 -20.72 -56.95 8.65
N GLU A 203 -21.39 -58.10 8.74
CA GLU A 203 -20.77 -59.41 8.95
C GLU A 203 -20.04 -59.87 7.68
N GLU A 204 -20.64 -59.64 6.50
CA GLU A 204 -20.01 -59.95 5.21
C GLU A 204 -18.81 -59.03 4.92
N LEU A 205 -18.89 -57.75 5.29
CA LEU A 205 -17.78 -56.81 5.17
C LEU A 205 -16.60 -57.16 6.09
N ALA A 206 -16.88 -57.65 7.30
CA ALA A 206 -15.84 -58.08 8.23
C ALA A 206 -15.07 -59.33 7.74
N ILE A 207 -15.68 -60.11 6.83
CA ILE A 207 -15.09 -61.32 6.24
C ILE A 207 -14.35 -60.99 4.92
N ASP A 208 -14.91 -60.12 4.08
CA ASP A 208 -14.30 -59.68 2.82
C ASP A 208 -14.16 -58.15 2.77
N GLU A 209 -12.92 -57.67 2.89
CA GLU A 209 -12.58 -56.24 2.81
C GLU A 209 -12.96 -55.61 1.45
N LYS A 210 -13.11 -56.43 0.40
CA LYS A 210 -13.53 -56.00 -0.94
C LYS A 210 -15.03 -56.16 -1.18
N TYR A 211 -15.81 -56.60 -0.20
CA TYR A 211 -17.25 -56.85 -0.30
C TYR A 211 -18.03 -55.66 -0.91
N VAL A 212 -17.80 -54.46 -0.36
CA VAL A 212 -18.45 -53.22 -0.82
C VAL A 212 -18.08 -52.91 -2.27
N TRP A 213 -16.80 -53.08 -2.63
CA TRP A 213 -16.33 -52.88 -4.01
C TRP A 213 -16.96 -53.90 -4.97
N ASN A 214 -17.02 -55.17 -4.59
CA ASN A 214 -17.60 -56.24 -5.40
C ASN A 214 -19.11 -56.03 -5.65
N LYS A 215 -19.83 -55.41 -4.70
CA LYS A 215 -21.25 -55.07 -4.83
C LYS A 215 -21.49 -53.78 -5.63
N LEU A 216 -20.64 -52.76 -5.48
CA LEU A 216 -20.78 -51.46 -6.18
C LEU A 216 -20.24 -51.48 -7.61
N TYR A 217 -19.10 -52.16 -7.84
CA TYR A 217 -18.37 -52.11 -9.11
C TYR A 217 -19.22 -52.54 -10.33
N PRO A 218 -20.05 -53.59 -10.28
CA PRO A 218 -20.91 -53.96 -11.40
C PRO A 218 -21.94 -52.88 -11.75
N LYS A 219 -22.48 -52.17 -10.74
CA LYS A 219 -23.46 -51.08 -10.93
C LYS A 219 -22.78 -49.83 -11.49
N MET A 220 -21.62 -49.45 -10.95
CA MET A 220 -20.83 -48.34 -11.46
C MET A 220 -20.38 -48.59 -12.90
N LYS A 221 -19.97 -49.82 -13.23
CA LYS A 221 -19.58 -50.20 -14.60
C LYS A 221 -20.73 -50.01 -15.59
N LEU A 222 -21.95 -50.41 -15.22
CA LEU A 222 -23.14 -50.19 -16.04
C LEU A 222 -23.45 -48.70 -16.24
N GLU A 223 -23.39 -47.90 -15.18
CA GLU A 223 -23.59 -46.44 -15.26
C GLU A 223 -22.52 -45.74 -16.11
N PHE A 224 -21.26 -46.16 -16.02
CA PHE A 224 -20.17 -45.66 -16.87
C PHE A 224 -20.38 -46.03 -18.34
N GLU A 225 -20.85 -47.25 -18.61
CA GLU A 225 -21.18 -47.70 -19.97
C GLU A 225 -22.41 -46.97 -20.55
N GLU A 226 -23.41 -46.64 -19.73
CA GLU A 226 -24.57 -45.82 -20.12
C GLU A 226 -24.19 -44.34 -20.35
N CYS A 227 -23.40 -43.73 -19.47
CA CYS A 227 -22.88 -42.38 -19.67
C CYS A 227 -21.98 -42.29 -20.91
N ALA A 228 -21.19 -43.33 -21.20
CA ALA A 228 -20.38 -43.40 -22.41
C ALA A 228 -21.22 -43.56 -23.69
N LYS A 229 -22.42 -44.16 -23.61
CA LYS A 229 -23.39 -44.20 -24.72
C LYS A 229 -24.07 -42.84 -24.93
N LEU A 230 -24.51 -42.18 -23.87
CA LEU A 230 -25.11 -40.83 -23.93
C LEU A 230 -24.10 -39.78 -24.45
N GLY A 231 -22.84 -39.85 -24.01
CA GLY A 231 -21.77 -38.99 -24.51
C GLY A 231 -21.38 -39.24 -25.97
N LYS A 232 -21.72 -40.41 -26.55
CA LYS A 232 -21.61 -40.68 -28.00
C LYS A 232 -22.81 -40.12 -28.78
N GLU A 233 -24.01 -40.15 -28.20
CA GLU A 233 -25.22 -39.56 -28.79
C GLU A 233 -25.17 -38.03 -28.82
N GLU A 234 -24.68 -37.37 -27.77
CA GLU A 234 -24.46 -35.90 -27.78
C GLU A 234 -23.41 -35.47 -28.81
N ARG A 235 -22.34 -36.27 -29.00
CA ARG A 235 -21.34 -36.00 -30.05
C ARG A 235 -21.92 -36.22 -31.45
N GLN A 236 -22.80 -37.20 -31.66
CA GLN A 236 -23.49 -37.38 -32.95
C GLN A 236 -24.49 -36.24 -33.22
N GLY A 237 -25.22 -35.77 -32.20
CA GLY A 237 -26.11 -34.60 -32.32
C GLY A 237 -25.37 -33.28 -32.58
N GLY A 238 -24.19 -33.10 -31.99
CA GLY A 238 -23.31 -31.94 -32.24
C GLY A 238 -22.68 -31.95 -33.64
N VAL A 239 -22.35 -33.13 -34.18
CA VAL A 239 -21.86 -33.29 -35.56
C VAL A 239 -22.98 -33.06 -36.57
N GLN A 240 -24.20 -33.54 -36.32
CA GLN A 240 -25.36 -33.27 -37.18
C GLN A 240 -25.74 -31.79 -37.21
N ARG A 241 -25.68 -31.06 -36.08
CA ARG A 241 -25.91 -29.60 -36.05
C ARG A 241 -24.84 -28.82 -36.82
N LYS A 242 -23.57 -29.21 -36.72
CA LYS A 242 -22.49 -28.57 -37.50
C LYS A 242 -22.58 -28.87 -39.00
N PHE A 243 -23.11 -30.04 -39.38
CA PHE A 243 -23.39 -30.38 -40.77
C PHE A 243 -24.56 -29.54 -41.31
N TRP A 244 -25.65 -29.43 -40.56
CA TRP A 244 -26.82 -28.59 -40.92
C TRP A 244 -26.47 -27.10 -41.05
N LEU A 245 -25.64 -26.55 -40.15
CA LEU A 245 -25.20 -25.15 -40.20
C LEU A 245 -24.25 -24.87 -41.38
N LYS A 246 -23.45 -25.85 -41.82
CA LYS A 246 -22.61 -25.73 -43.02
C LYS A 246 -23.41 -25.81 -44.32
N GLU A 247 -24.51 -26.56 -44.33
CA GLU A 247 -25.38 -26.70 -45.49
C GLU A 247 -26.25 -25.45 -45.70
N ILE A 248 -26.69 -24.79 -44.62
CA ILE A 248 -27.37 -23.48 -44.68
C ILE A 248 -26.43 -22.39 -45.17
N ALA A 249 -25.15 -22.39 -44.75
CA ALA A 249 -24.18 -21.37 -45.16
C ALA A 249 -23.71 -21.47 -46.64
N ARG A 250 -24.13 -22.51 -47.37
CA ARG A 250 -23.85 -22.72 -48.80
C ARG A 250 -24.99 -22.32 -49.73
N ARG A 251 -26.15 -21.94 -49.19
CA ARG A 251 -27.28 -21.38 -49.94
C ARG A 251 -27.28 -19.87 -49.79
#